data_AF-A0A517WYX0-F1
#
_entry.id   AF-A0A517WYX0-F1
#
_cell.length_a   1.000
_cell.length_b   1.000
_cell.length_c   1.000
_cell.angle_alpha   90.00
_cell.angle_beta   90.00
_cell.angle_gamma   90.00
#
_symmetry.space_group_name_H-M   'P 1'
#
loop_
_entity.id
_entity.type
_entity.pdbx_description
1 polymer ?
#
loop_
_entity_poly.entity_id
_entity_poly.type
_entity_poly.pdbx_seq_one_letter_code
_entity_poly.pdbx_strand_id
1 'polypeptide(L)'
;MAVHVGARVHSVTIDPDWDDGPERFGDAQLSWPEGLFDQKTYLEKAVLVALAGPVAEMIHTGDPFHPAMVAEWSGDWREAWKAAATLFPQQPARMQYLEQKTRGLYQMFRTDAYWSAIGELVDQLLAHETLEEEMIYEIISHWV
;
A
#
# COMPACT_ATOMS: atom_id res chain seq x y z
N MET A 1 2.67 -3.86 -3.37
CA MET A 1 2.55 -4.54 -2.05
C MET A 1 1.40 -5.53 -1.99
N ALA A 2 0.16 -5.14 -2.34
CA ALA A 2 -1.01 -6.02 -2.31
C ALA A 2 -0.79 -7.39 -2.99
N VAL A 3 -0.30 -7.39 -4.24
CA VAL A 3 0.07 -8.63 -4.96
C VAL A 3 1.10 -9.46 -4.20
N HIS A 4 2.17 -8.83 -3.69
CA HIS A 4 3.24 -9.50 -2.94
C HIS A 4 2.71 -10.21 -1.68
N VAL A 5 1.72 -9.63 -0.98
CA VAL A 5 1.11 -10.26 0.20
C VAL A 5 -0.05 -11.20 -0.13
N GLY A 6 -0.34 -11.44 -1.40
CA GLY A 6 -1.36 -12.40 -1.85
C GLY A 6 -2.79 -11.85 -1.88
N ALA A 7 -2.97 -10.54 -1.93
CA ALA A 7 -4.22 -9.95 -2.39
C ALA A 7 -4.26 -9.95 -3.92
N ARG A 8 -5.47 -9.93 -4.48
CA ARG A 8 -5.70 -9.73 -5.91
C ARG A 8 -5.96 -8.26 -6.17
N VAL A 9 -5.23 -7.66 -7.10
CA VAL A 9 -5.43 -6.25 -7.50
C VAL A 9 -6.14 -6.26 -8.85
N HIS A 10 -7.32 -5.64 -8.90
CA HIS A 10 -8.16 -5.60 -10.10
C HIS A 10 -7.84 -4.39 -10.97
N SER A 11 -7.64 -3.24 -10.35
CA SER A 11 -7.26 -2.03 -11.05
C SER A 11 -6.52 -1.06 -10.14
N VAL A 12 -5.71 -0.20 -10.75
CA VAL A 12 -5.11 0.98 -10.10
C VAL A 12 -5.29 2.16 -11.04
N THR A 13 -5.75 3.30 -10.53
CA THR A 13 -5.97 4.52 -11.30
C THR A 13 -5.41 5.74 -10.58
N ILE A 14 -4.93 6.73 -11.35
CA ILE A 14 -4.61 8.09 -10.86
C ILE A 14 -5.70 9.12 -11.19
N ASP A 15 -6.74 8.70 -11.92
CA ASP A 15 -7.93 9.50 -12.25
C ASP A 15 -9.19 8.76 -11.76
N PRO A 16 -9.44 8.73 -10.44
CA PRO A 16 -10.61 8.06 -9.90
C PRO A 16 -11.89 8.84 -10.19
N ASP A 17 -12.99 8.12 -10.40
CA ASP A 17 -14.32 8.72 -10.57
C ASP A 17 -14.68 9.64 -9.39
N TRP A 18 -15.25 10.79 -9.72
CA TRP A 18 -15.77 11.76 -8.76
C TRP A 18 -17.14 11.29 -8.25
N ASP A 19 -17.15 10.54 -7.13
CA ASP A 19 -18.30 9.80 -6.62
C ASP A 19 -18.90 10.38 -5.32
N ASP A 20 -18.92 11.71 -5.19
CA ASP A 20 -19.35 12.46 -3.98
C ASP A 20 -18.58 12.09 -2.68
N GLY A 21 -17.58 11.21 -2.77
CA GLY A 21 -16.70 10.79 -1.70
C GLY A 21 -15.60 11.79 -1.37
N PRO A 22 -14.71 11.47 -0.40
CA PRO A 22 -13.50 12.27 -0.20
C PRO A 22 -12.69 12.36 -1.49
N GLU A 23 -12.06 13.51 -1.72
CA GLU A 23 -11.19 13.70 -2.88
C GLU A 23 -10.06 12.65 -2.87
N ARG A 24 -9.95 11.89 -3.97
CA ARG A 24 -8.96 10.84 -4.16
C ARG A 24 -8.02 11.27 -5.28
N PHE A 25 -6.72 11.19 -5.04
CA PHE A 25 -5.67 11.43 -6.05
C PHE A 25 -5.23 10.16 -6.77
N GLY A 26 -5.81 9.02 -6.39
CA GLY A 26 -5.65 7.71 -6.98
C GLY A 26 -6.50 6.70 -6.23
N ASP A 27 -6.79 5.57 -6.85
CA ASP A 27 -7.57 4.49 -6.27
C ASP A 27 -7.01 3.12 -6.68
N ALA A 28 -7.16 2.13 -5.81
CA ALA A 28 -6.75 0.76 -6.07
C ALA A 28 -7.84 -0.21 -5.63
N GLN A 29 -8.38 -0.96 -6.59
CA GLN A 29 -9.40 -1.95 -6.32
C GLN A 29 -8.75 -3.30 -6.06
N LEU A 30 -9.03 -3.88 -4.90
CA LEU A 30 -8.43 -5.15 -4.48
C LEU A 30 -9.46 -6.08 -3.83
N SER A 31 -9.16 -7.38 -3.90
CA SER A 31 -9.88 -8.42 -3.19
C SER A 31 -8.92 -9.36 -2.46
N TRP A 32 -9.39 -9.90 -1.34
CA TRP A 32 -8.64 -10.87 -0.56
C TRP A 32 -9.23 -12.26 -0.82
N PRO A 33 -8.43 -13.25 -1.22
CA PRO A 33 -8.93 -14.61 -1.46
C PRO A 33 -9.60 -15.20 -0.21
N GLU A 34 -10.84 -15.66 -0.36
CA GLU A 34 -11.59 -16.27 0.74
C GLU A 34 -10.92 -17.55 1.25
N GLY A 35 -10.91 -17.73 2.57
CA GLY A 35 -10.38 -18.93 3.24
C GLY A 35 -8.85 -19.09 3.19
N LEU A 36 -8.13 -18.20 2.50
CA LEU A 36 -6.67 -18.29 2.36
C LEU A 36 -5.92 -17.79 3.60
N PHE A 37 -6.47 -16.80 4.30
CA PHE A 37 -5.85 -16.16 5.46
C PHE A 37 -6.76 -16.26 6.68
N ASP A 38 -6.17 -16.60 7.83
CA ASP A 38 -6.84 -16.36 9.10
C ASP A 38 -6.93 -14.85 9.39
N GLN A 39 -7.79 -14.47 10.34
CA GLN A 39 -8.04 -13.07 10.66
C GLN A 39 -6.75 -12.32 11.03
N LYS A 40 -5.85 -12.97 11.77
CA LYS A 40 -4.59 -12.35 12.20
C LYS A 40 -3.71 -12.04 11.00
N THR A 41 -3.49 -13.02 10.13
CA THR A 41 -2.66 -12.89 8.93
C THR A 41 -3.23 -11.85 7.98
N TYR A 42 -4.56 -11.85 7.79
CA TYR A 42 -5.24 -10.83 7.00
C TYR A 42 -4.94 -9.42 7.53
N LEU A 43 -5.11 -9.19 8.83
CA LEU A 43 -4.88 -7.86 9.43
C LEU A 43 -3.43 -7.42 9.35
N GLU A 44 -2.48 -8.33 9.54
CA GLU A 44 -1.05 -8.03 9.38
C GLU A 44 -0.73 -7.60 7.95
N LYS A 45 -1.32 -8.26 6.95
CA LYS A 45 -1.15 -7.93 5.53
C LYS A 45 -1.86 -6.64 5.12
N ALA A 46 -3.07 -6.42 5.62
CA ALA A 46 -3.81 -5.18 5.38
C ALA A 46 -3.02 -3.96 5.88
N VAL A 47 -2.35 -4.06 7.03
CA VAL A 47 -1.43 -3.01 7.51
C VAL A 47 -0.29 -2.76 6.53
N LEU A 48 0.32 -3.81 5.96
CA LEU A 48 1.40 -3.64 4.98
C LEU A 48 0.91 -2.95 3.70
N VAL A 49 -0.30 -3.29 3.24
CA VAL A 49 -0.89 -2.67 2.04
C VAL A 49 -1.16 -1.20 2.27
N ALA A 50 -1.84 -0.85 3.36
CA ALA A 50 -2.16 0.55 3.68
C ALA A 50 -0.89 1.41 3.83
N LEU A 51 0.17 0.90 4.48
CA LEU A 51 1.41 1.67 4.66
C LEU A 51 2.28 1.76 3.41
N ALA A 52 1.99 1.00 2.34
CA ALA A 52 2.87 0.91 1.17
C ALA A 52 2.96 2.23 0.38
N GLY A 53 1.84 2.90 0.15
CA GLY A 53 1.80 4.20 -0.54
C GLY A 53 2.66 5.26 0.16
N PRO A 54 2.37 5.58 1.43
CA PRO A 54 3.14 6.54 2.21
C PRO A 54 4.65 6.23 2.25
N VAL A 55 5.02 4.95 2.35
CA VAL A 55 6.43 4.55 2.36
C VAL A 55 7.10 4.74 0.99
N ALA A 56 6.42 4.44 -0.10
CA ALA A 56 6.93 4.70 -1.45
C ALA A 56 7.16 6.21 -1.66
N GLU A 57 6.22 7.04 -1.21
CA GLU A 57 6.35 8.50 -1.27
C GLU A 57 7.51 9.03 -0.40
N MET A 58 7.70 8.52 0.82
CA MET A 58 8.88 8.88 1.65
C MET A 58 10.21 8.61 0.95
N ILE A 59 10.29 7.51 0.19
CA ILE A 59 11.50 7.16 -0.57
C ILE A 59 11.65 8.10 -1.76
N HIS A 60 10.56 8.38 -2.46
CA HIS A 60 10.56 9.27 -3.63
C HIS A 60 10.97 10.71 -3.28
N THR A 61 10.42 11.26 -2.20
CA THR A 61 10.72 12.64 -1.74
C THR A 61 12.06 12.74 -1.01
N GLY A 62 12.55 11.62 -0.46
CA GLY A 62 13.71 11.60 0.42
C GLY A 62 13.41 12.06 1.86
N ASP A 63 12.15 12.39 2.17
CA ASP A 63 11.71 12.89 3.46
C ASP A 63 11.07 11.77 4.31
N PRO A 64 11.73 11.33 5.40
CA PRO A 64 11.24 10.23 6.24
C PRO A 64 10.22 10.72 7.27
N PHE A 65 9.19 11.45 6.84
CA PHE A 65 8.14 11.90 7.73
C PHE A 65 7.37 10.71 8.33
N HIS A 66 6.93 10.84 9.58
CA HIS A 66 6.05 9.84 10.16
C HIS A 66 4.69 9.87 9.43
N PRO A 67 4.09 8.72 9.02
CA PRO A 67 2.84 8.69 8.26
C PRO A 67 1.72 9.56 8.81
N ALA A 68 1.58 9.56 10.14
CA ALA A 68 0.57 10.33 10.86
C ALA A 68 0.74 11.86 10.81
N MET A 69 1.83 12.38 10.24
CA MET A 69 2.17 13.81 10.22
C MET A 69 1.93 14.47 8.85
N VAL A 70 1.58 13.68 7.83
CA VAL A 70 1.30 14.16 6.47
C VAL A 70 -0.20 13.98 6.22
N ALA A 71 -0.87 15.06 5.82
CA ALA A 71 -2.33 15.09 5.76
C ALA A 71 -2.88 14.14 4.69
N GLU A 72 -2.17 14.06 3.57
CA GLU A 72 -2.40 13.22 2.40
C GLU A 72 -2.43 11.73 2.80
N TRP A 73 -1.58 11.32 3.74
CA TRP A 73 -1.47 9.92 4.20
C TRP A 73 -2.44 9.56 5.33
N SER A 74 -3.33 10.48 5.73
CA SER A 74 -4.24 10.27 6.86
C SER A 74 -5.29 9.17 6.63
N GLY A 75 -5.65 8.92 5.36
CA GLY A 75 -6.49 7.80 4.94
C GLY A 75 -5.81 6.47 5.26
N ASP A 76 -4.66 6.23 4.63
CA ASP A 76 -3.83 5.04 4.80
C ASP A 76 -3.46 4.77 6.26
N TRP A 77 -3.03 5.82 6.97
CA TRP A 77 -2.68 5.69 8.39
C TRP A 77 -3.86 5.21 9.23
N ARG A 78 -5.06 5.72 8.96
CA ARG A 78 -6.28 5.33 9.67
C ARG A 78 -6.69 3.90 9.36
N GLU A 79 -6.49 3.42 8.13
CA GLU A 79 -6.72 2.02 7.77
C GLU A 79 -5.74 1.08 8.48
N ALA A 80 -4.45 1.40 8.42
CA ALA A 80 -3.42 0.65 9.15
C ALA A 80 -3.69 0.63 10.66
N TRP A 81 -4.10 1.77 11.23
CA TRP A 81 -4.44 1.88 12.65
C TRP A 81 -5.66 1.04 13.05
N LYS A 82 -6.70 1.00 12.20
CA LYS A 82 -7.88 0.17 12.41
C LYS A 82 -7.53 -1.31 12.32
N ALA A 83 -6.78 -1.73 11.31
CA ALA A 83 -6.36 -3.12 11.15
C ALA A 83 -5.48 -3.60 12.31
N ALA A 84 -4.54 -2.77 12.75
CA ALA A 84 -3.67 -3.08 13.88
C ALA A 84 -4.41 -3.06 15.25
N ALA A 85 -5.63 -2.52 15.34
CA ALA A 85 -6.35 -2.41 16.60
C ALA A 85 -6.72 -3.75 17.22
N THR A 86 -7.12 -4.72 16.39
CA THR A 86 -7.45 -6.08 16.85
C THR A 86 -6.19 -6.85 17.24
N LEU A 87 -5.05 -6.58 16.58
CA LEU A 87 -3.77 -7.20 16.89
C LEU A 87 -3.14 -6.63 18.18
N PHE A 88 -3.21 -5.31 18.33
CA PHE A 88 -2.62 -4.54 19.43
C PHE A 88 -3.65 -3.54 19.96
N PRO A 89 -4.47 -3.95 20.97
CA PRO A 89 -5.52 -3.08 21.51
C PRO A 89 -4.97 -1.83 22.19
N GLN A 90 -3.80 -1.93 22.82
CA GLN A 90 -3.15 -0.82 23.52
C GLN A 90 -2.46 0.12 22.52
N GLN A 91 -2.78 1.42 22.59
CA GLN A 91 -2.26 2.42 21.65
C GLN A 91 -0.73 2.48 21.56
N PRO A 92 0.05 2.40 22.67
CA PRO A 92 1.51 2.43 22.59
C PRO A 92 2.09 1.25 21.82
N ALA A 93 1.61 0.03 22.09
CA ALA A 93 2.04 -1.18 21.39
C ALA A 93 1.64 -1.15 19.90
N ARG A 94 0.47 -0.61 19.60
CA ARG A 94 -0.01 -0.42 18.23
C ARG A 94 0.88 0.55 17.45
N MET A 95 1.21 1.69 18.05
CA MET A 95 2.12 2.67 17.44
C MET A 95 3.49 2.04 17.16
N GLN A 96 4.07 1.35 18.14
CA GLN A 96 5.35 0.66 17.98
C GLN A 96 5.31 -0.38 16.86
N TYR A 97 4.22 -1.14 16.75
CA TYR A 97 4.03 -2.10 15.67
C TYR A 97 3.97 -1.42 14.30
N LEU A 98 3.20 -0.35 14.15
CA LEU A 98 3.09 0.38 12.88
C LEU A 98 4.42 1.02 12.49
N GLU A 99 5.14 1.66 13.42
CA GLU A 99 6.48 2.19 13.17
C GLU A 99 7.45 1.10 12.71
N GLN A 100 7.41 -0.08 13.33
CA GLN A 100 8.22 -1.22 12.92
C GLN A 100 7.90 -1.65 11.48
N LYS A 101 6.61 -1.72 11.12
CA LYS A 101 6.19 -2.09 9.76
C LYS A 101 6.58 -1.04 8.73
N THR A 102 6.40 0.25 9.02
CA THR A 102 6.84 1.35 8.16
C THR A 102 8.35 1.27 7.89
N ARG A 103 9.17 1.07 8.93
CA ARG A 103 10.63 0.92 8.76
C ARG A 103 11.01 -0.30 7.93
N GLY A 104 10.34 -1.43 8.14
CA GLY A 104 10.57 -2.65 7.38
C GLY A 104 10.23 -2.48 5.90
N LEU A 105 9.07 -1.87 5.60
CA LEU A 105 8.68 -1.53 4.24
C LEU A 105 9.67 -0.56 3.58
N TYR A 106 10.12 0.46 4.31
CA TYR A 106 11.09 1.44 3.81
C TYR A 106 12.40 0.76 3.40
N GLN A 107 12.91 -0.15 4.23
CA GLN A 107 14.11 -0.93 3.91
C GLN A 107 13.90 -1.85 2.71
N MET A 108 12.74 -2.50 2.62
CA MET A 108 12.40 -3.40 1.52
C MET A 108 12.30 -2.66 0.17
N PHE A 109 11.54 -1.56 0.14
CA PHE A 109 11.29 -0.77 -1.08
C PHE A 109 12.53 -0.06 -1.60
N ARG A 110 13.50 0.24 -0.74
CA ARG A 110 14.78 0.84 -1.17
C ARG A 110 15.74 -0.13 -1.83
N THR A 111 15.43 -1.42 -1.90
CA THR A 111 16.23 -2.36 -2.68
C THR A 111 15.93 -2.19 -4.18
N ASP A 112 16.96 -2.31 -5.02
CA ASP A 112 16.86 -1.99 -6.46
C ASP A 112 15.70 -2.72 -7.16
N ALA A 113 15.50 -4.01 -6.87
CA ALA A 113 14.44 -4.80 -7.51
C ALA A 113 13.02 -4.27 -7.22
N TYR A 114 12.70 -3.97 -5.96
CA TYR A 114 11.37 -3.45 -5.61
C TYR A 114 11.20 -2.01 -6.09
N TRP A 115 12.25 -1.19 -6.02
CA TRP A 115 12.16 0.19 -6.48
C TRP A 115 11.98 0.27 -8.01
N SER A 116 12.66 -0.60 -8.77
CA SER A 116 12.46 -0.70 -10.22
C SER A 116 11.05 -1.17 -10.58
N ALA A 117 10.51 -2.16 -9.89
CA ALA A 117 9.13 -2.61 -10.11
C ALA A 117 8.09 -1.51 -9.82
N ILE A 118 8.30 -0.73 -8.75
CA ILE A 118 7.46 0.44 -8.43
C ILE A 118 7.60 1.50 -9.53
N GLY A 119 8.82 1.78 -10.00
CA GLY A 119 9.07 2.72 -11.08
C GLY A 119 8.35 2.34 -12.37
N GLU A 120 8.43 1.08 -12.79
CA GLU A 120 7.73 0.60 -13.99
C GLU A 120 6.20 0.71 -13.85
N LEU A 121 5.64 0.36 -12.69
CA LEU A 121 4.20 0.55 -12.43
C LEU A 121 3.79 2.03 -12.54
N VAL A 122 4.62 2.94 -12.01
CA VAL A 122 4.36 4.40 -12.08
C VAL A 122 4.45 4.89 -13.53
N ASP A 123 5.47 4.48 -14.29
CA ASP A 123 5.62 4.85 -15.70
C ASP A 123 4.41 4.37 -16.53
N GLN A 124 3.93 3.17 -16.27
CA GLN A 124 2.75 2.61 -16.93
C GLN A 124 1.46 3.34 -16.50
N LEU A 125 1.30 3.67 -15.21
CA LEU A 125 0.16 4.48 -14.74
C LEU A 125 0.15 5.88 -15.37
N LEU A 126 1.31 6.53 -15.51
CA LEU A 126 1.39 7.84 -16.17
C LEU A 126 1.07 7.77 -17.66
N ALA A 127 1.33 6.63 -18.31
CA ALA A 127 1.04 6.42 -19.72
C ALA A 127 -0.43 6.06 -19.99
N HIS A 128 -1.08 5.35 -19.06
CA HIS A 128 -2.39 4.73 -19.26
C HIS A 128 -3.50 5.29 -18.36
N GLU A 129 -3.17 6.08 -17.35
CA GLU A 129 -4.04 6.65 -16.29
C GLU A 129 -4.68 5.59 -15.37
N THR A 130 -5.11 4.47 -15.94
CA THR A 130 -5.61 3.29 -15.26
C THR A 130 -4.87 2.04 -15.76
N LEU A 131 -4.41 1.20 -14.83
CA LEU A 131 -3.92 -0.13 -15.12
C LEU A 131 -4.95 -1.16 -14.69
N GLU A 132 -5.33 -2.02 -15.62
CA GLU A 132 -6.16 -3.19 -15.35
C GLU A 132 -5.32 -4.37 -14.86
N GLU A 133 -6.00 -5.34 -14.25
CA GLU A 133 -5.39 -6.51 -13.62
C GLU A 133 -4.31 -7.17 -14.48
N GLU A 134 -4.60 -7.49 -15.75
CA GLU A 134 -3.65 -8.19 -16.62
C GLU A 134 -2.33 -7.42 -16.78
N MET A 135 -2.39 -6.10 -16.96
CA MET A 135 -1.20 -5.24 -17.09
C MET A 135 -0.40 -5.20 -15.79
N ILE A 136 -1.08 -5.11 -14.65
CA ILE A 136 -0.44 -5.10 -13.33
C ILE A 136 0.36 -6.39 -13.11
N TYR A 137 -0.24 -7.55 -13.42
CA TYR A 137 0.41 -8.83 -13.22
C TYR A 137 1.53 -9.09 -14.24
N GLU A 138 1.40 -8.61 -15.48
CA GLU A 138 2.47 -8.66 -16.48
C GLU A 138 3.71 -7.90 -15.96
N ILE A 139 3.55 -6.65 -15.54
CA ILE A 139 4.63 -5.81 -14.99
C ILE A 139 5.28 -6.49 -13.78
N ILE A 140 4.47 -6.94 -12.81
CA ILE A 140 5.01 -7.55 -11.58
C ILE A 140 5.76 -8.85 -11.89
N SER A 141 5.30 -9.65 -12.84
CA SER A 141 5.95 -10.92 -13.22
C SER A 141 7.35 -10.76 -13.82
N HIS A 142 7.69 -9.56 -14.31
CA HIS A 142 9.05 -9.26 -14.79
C HIS A 142 10.05 -9.10 -13.65
N TRP A 143 9.59 -8.78 -12.44
CA TRP A 143 10.45 -8.41 -11.30
C TRP A 143 10.42 -9.41 -10.14
N VAL A 144 9.46 -10.35 -10.12
CA VAL A 144 9.20 -11.26 -8.99
C VAL A 144 9.16 -12.72 -9.43
#